data_AF-A0A7J3BHK9-F1
#
_entry.id   AF-A0A7J3BHK9-F1
#
_cell.length_a   1.000
_cell.length_b   1.000
_cell.length_c   1.000
_cell.angle_alpha   90.00
_cell.angle_beta   90.00
_cell.angle_gamma   90.00
#
_symmetry.space_group_name_H-M   'P 1'
#
loop_
_entity.id
_entity.type
_entity.pdbx_description
1 polymer ?
#
loop_
_entity_poly.entity_id
_entity_poly.type
_entity_poly.pdbx_seq_one_letter_code
_entity_poly.pdbx_strand_id
1 'polypeptide(L)'
;MSTADVVGVRYRYWGTEFYRAPQDHTFLVMYIEMRNRGIQSTYFSLSSDDVAVVTRTGAYELAYLRDLPYAENISSAIIIDSSNLWNKVDARLRPGESCVVALIFVVPKDVEIRYILFENILT
;
A
#
# COMPACT_ATOMS: atom_id res chain seq x y z
N MET A 1 4.03 -6.31 8.36
CA MET A 1 4.74 -5.29 7.58
C MET A 1 6.03 -5.91 7.11
N SER A 2 6.38 -5.70 5.84
CA SER A 2 7.58 -6.28 5.22
C SER A 2 8.28 -5.20 4.41
N THR A 3 9.61 -5.27 4.34
CA THR A 3 10.41 -4.37 3.49
C THR A 3 11.00 -5.11 2.31
N ALA A 4 11.18 -4.41 1.18
CA ALA A 4 11.84 -4.96 0.00
C ALA A 4 12.42 -3.87 -0.88
N ASP A 5 13.54 -4.16 -1.56
CA ASP A 5 14.08 -3.25 -2.59
C ASP A 5 13.23 -3.23 -3.88
N VAL A 6 12.39 -4.26 -4.08
CA VAL A 6 11.54 -4.44 -5.26
C VAL A 6 10.15 -4.93 -4.85
N VAL A 7 9.12 -4.34 -5.46
CA VAL A 7 7.74 -4.83 -5.40
C VAL A 7 7.26 -5.23 -6.78
N GLY A 8 6.50 -6.33 -6.85
CA GLY A 8 5.80 -6.76 -8.05
C GLY A 8 4.30 -6.58 -7.88
N VAL A 9 3.62 -6.10 -8.90
CA VAL A 9 2.16 -5.99 -8.94
C VAL A 9 1.63 -6.98 -9.96
N ARG A 10 0.87 -7.96 -9.48
CA ARG A 10 0.26 -8.99 -10.31
C ARG A 10 -1.13 -8.56 -10.76
N TYR A 11 -1.29 -8.44 -12.07
CA TYR A 11 -2.54 -8.18 -12.72
C TYR A 11 -3.12 -9.48 -13.29
N ARG A 12 -4.41 -9.70 -13.09
CA ARG A 12 -5.10 -10.94 -13.47
C ARG A 12 -4.92 -11.32 -14.95
N TYR A 13 -4.84 -10.34 -15.85
CA TYR A 13 -4.76 -10.58 -17.29
C TYR A 13 -3.48 -10.05 -17.97
N TRP A 14 -2.61 -9.34 -17.23
CA TRP A 14 -1.49 -8.56 -17.80
C TRP A 14 -0.12 -9.01 -17.28
N GLY A 15 -0.08 -10.07 -16.46
CA GLY A 15 1.17 -10.56 -15.88
C GLY A 15 1.56 -9.79 -14.62
N THR A 16 2.86 -9.68 -14.35
CA THR A 16 3.39 -8.99 -13.18
C THR A 16 4.33 -7.89 -13.63
N GLU A 17 4.06 -6.66 -13.18
CA GLU A 17 4.96 -5.51 -13.36
C GLU A 17 5.81 -5.34 -12.12
N PHE A 18 7.08 -4.96 -12.26
CA PHE A 18 7.99 -4.81 -11.14
C PHE A 18 8.53 -3.39 -11.04
N TYR A 19 8.68 -2.93 -9.81
CA TYR A 19 9.10 -1.58 -9.47
C TYR A 19 10.21 -1.66 -8.44
N ARG A 20 11.25 -0.81 -8.59
CA ARG A 20 12.41 -0.76 -7.70
C ARG A 20 12.35 0.51 -6.85
N ALA A 21 12.73 0.39 -5.59
CA ALA A 21 12.84 1.55 -4.71
C ALA A 21 13.98 2.47 -5.21
N PRO A 22 13.85 3.80 -5.08
CA PRO A 22 14.96 4.72 -5.35
C PRO A 22 16.22 4.35 -4.54
N GLN A 23 17.37 4.89 -4.97
CA GLN A 23 18.62 4.71 -4.23
C GLN A 23 18.44 5.14 -2.75
N ASP A 24 19.04 4.39 -1.83
CA ASP A 24 18.97 4.59 -0.38
C ASP A 24 17.57 4.50 0.25
N HIS A 25 16.59 4.03 -0.51
CA HIS A 25 15.22 3.77 -0.04
C HIS A 25 14.86 2.29 -0.14
N THR A 26 13.78 1.91 0.55
CA THR A 26 13.15 0.60 0.47
C THR A 26 11.64 0.76 0.39
N PHE A 27 10.95 -0.23 -0.17
CA PHE A 27 9.51 -0.30 -0.04
C PHE A 27 9.15 -0.80 1.34
N LEU A 28 8.20 -0.14 1.97
CA LEU A 28 7.46 -0.65 3.11
C LEU A 28 6.09 -1.10 2.61
N VAL A 29 5.84 -2.41 2.68
CA VAL A 29 4.55 -2.99 2.28
C VAL A 29 3.79 -3.44 3.53
N MET A 30 2.56 -2.96 3.65
CA MET A 30 1.66 -3.33 4.73
C MET A 30 0.31 -3.76 4.18
N TYR A 31 -0.18 -4.90 4.67
CA TYR A 31 -1.56 -5.33 4.43
C TYR A 31 -2.41 -4.98 5.64
N ILE A 32 -3.52 -4.28 5.40
CA ILE A 32 -4.54 -3.99 6.41
C ILE A 32 -5.84 -4.69 6.03
N GLU A 33 -6.56 -5.19 7.03
CA GLU A 33 -7.93 -5.67 6.84
C GLU A 33 -8.90 -4.58 7.29
N MET A 34 -9.72 -4.10 6.37
CA MET A 34 -10.83 -3.20 6.68
C MET A 34 -12.10 -4.02 6.78
N ARG A 35 -12.81 -3.94 7.90
CA ARG A 35 -14.02 -4.72 8.17
C ARG A 35 -15.17 -3.84 8.61
N ASN A 36 -16.31 -3.94 7.94
CA ASN A 36 -17.52 -3.27 8.37
C ASN A 36 -18.20 -4.06 9.49
N ARG A 37 -18.11 -3.54 10.71
CA ARG A 37 -18.80 -4.08 11.90
C ARG A 37 -20.12 -3.39 12.21
N GLY A 38 -20.51 -2.40 11.42
CA GLY A 38 -21.76 -1.67 11.54
C GLY A 38 -22.94 -2.44 10.96
N ILE A 39 -24.12 -1.83 11.06
CA ILE A 39 -25.40 -2.36 10.55
C ILE A 39 -25.78 -1.80 9.18
N GLN A 40 -25.05 -0.78 8.70
CA GLN A 40 -25.25 -0.15 7.40
C GLN A 40 -24.02 -0.38 6.52
N SER A 41 -24.19 -0.23 5.21
CA SER A 41 -23.03 -0.23 4.31
C SER A 41 -22.16 1.00 4.59
N THR A 42 -20.84 0.83 4.54
CA THR A 42 -19.86 1.90 4.72
C THR A 42 -19.07 2.06 3.44
N TYR A 43 -18.89 3.31 3.03
CA TYR A 43 -18.02 3.69 1.94
C TYR A 43 -16.69 4.14 2.55
N PHE A 44 -15.60 3.81 1.88
CA PHE A 44 -14.28 4.30 2.23
C PHE A 44 -13.51 4.62 0.95
N SER A 45 -12.64 5.61 1.02
CA SER A 45 -11.71 5.88 -0.06
C SER A 45 -10.38 6.15 0.58
N LEU A 46 -9.31 5.67 -0.05
CA LEU A 46 -7.96 6.00 0.35
C LEU A 46 -7.38 6.90 -0.74
N SER A 47 -7.07 8.12 -0.38
CA SER A 47 -6.14 9.00 -1.08
C SER A 47 -4.71 8.71 -0.63
N SER A 48 -3.73 9.16 -1.42
CA SER A 48 -2.32 9.09 -0.99
C SER A 48 -2.05 9.81 0.32
N ASP A 49 -2.81 10.88 0.55
CA ASP A 49 -2.59 11.83 1.64
C ASP A 49 -3.35 11.40 2.92
N ASP A 50 -4.24 10.41 2.79
CA ASP A 50 -5.05 9.88 3.91
C ASP A 50 -4.23 8.93 4.80
N VAL A 51 -3.09 8.42 4.31
CA VAL A 51 -2.27 7.47 5.05
C VAL A 51 -0.80 7.84 4.95
N ALA A 52 -0.17 8.01 6.11
CA ALA A 52 1.25 8.31 6.19
C ALA A 52 1.94 7.40 7.21
N VAL A 53 3.16 7.01 6.89
CA VAL A 53 4.09 6.37 7.82
C VAL A 53 4.95 7.45 8.45
N VAL A 54 4.92 7.54 9.77
CA VAL A 54 5.68 8.55 10.51
C VAL A 54 6.90 7.92 11.18
N THR A 55 8.03 8.55 10.93
CA THR A 55 9.35 8.15 11.41
C THR A 55 9.92 9.27 12.28
N ARG A 56 11.13 9.07 12.81
CA ARG A 56 11.86 10.15 13.51
C ARG A 56 12.25 11.30 12.57
N THR A 57 12.45 11.02 11.28
CA THR A 57 13.03 11.96 10.31
C THR A 57 12.01 12.62 9.40
N GLY A 58 10.76 12.14 9.40
CA GLY A 58 9.69 12.70 8.57
C GLY A 58 8.47 11.78 8.48
N ALA A 59 7.48 12.24 7.71
CA ALA A 59 6.31 11.48 7.33
C ALA A 59 6.40 11.12 5.83
N TYR A 60 5.93 9.92 5.48
CA TYR A 60 5.98 9.37 4.13
C TYR A 60 4.59 8.89 3.75
N GLU A 61 4.03 9.48 2.69
CA GLU A 61 2.71 9.15 2.14
C GLU A 61 2.74 7.88 1.28
N LEU A 62 1.56 7.42 0.85
CA LEU A 62 1.45 6.26 -0.03
C LEU A 62 2.15 6.52 -1.37
N ALA A 63 2.91 5.54 -1.82
CA ALA A 63 3.55 5.56 -3.11
C ALA A 63 2.57 5.29 -4.25
N TYR A 64 2.64 6.10 -5.29
CA TYR A 64 2.01 5.80 -6.58
C TYR A 64 2.95 4.98 -7.44
N LEU A 65 2.50 3.83 -7.91
CA LEU A 65 3.30 2.92 -8.74
C LEU A 65 3.85 3.59 -10.01
N ARG A 66 3.08 4.52 -10.60
CA ARG A 66 3.49 5.26 -11.82
C ARG A 66 4.71 6.17 -11.61
N ASP A 67 4.98 6.55 -10.36
CA ASP A 67 6.10 7.43 -10.01
C ASP A 67 7.37 6.63 -9.67
N LEU A 68 7.28 5.29 -9.69
CA LEU A 68 8.37 4.39 -9.32
C LEU A 68 9.14 3.91 -10.57
N PRO A 69 10.47 3.75 -10.47
CA PRO A 69 11.28 3.14 -11.52
C PRO A 69 10.83 1.70 -11.82
N TYR A 70 10.59 1.41 -13.10
CA TYR A 70 10.35 0.04 -13.57
C TYR A 70 11.60 -0.82 -13.38
N ALA A 71 11.41 -2.12 -13.13
CA ALA A 71 12.49 -3.06 -12.87
C ALA A 71 12.35 -4.35 -13.68
N GLU A 72 13.49 -4.87 -14.15
CA GLU A 72 13.57 -6.11 -14.91
C GLU A 72 14.53 -7.11 -14.23
N ASN A 73 14.46 -8.38 -14.63
CA ASN A 73 15.36 -9.46 -14.16
C ASN A 73 15.38 -9.61 -12.63
N ILE A 74 14.20 -9.59 -12.01
CA ILE A 74 14.03 -9.61 -10.57
C ILE A 74 14.25 -11.03 -10.01
N SER A 75 15.14 -11.14 -9.02
CA SER A 75 15.41 -12.39 -8.29
C SER A 75 14.54 -12.58 -7.05
N SER A 76 14.09 -11.49 -6.42
CA SER A 76 13.23 -11.50 -5.24
C SER A 76 12.40 -10.22 -5.18
N ALA A 77 11.11 -10.34 -4.90
CA ALA A 77 10.19 -9.22 -4.71
C ALA A 77 8.99 -9.63 -3.85
N ILE A 78 8.42 -8.66 -3.14
CA ILE A 78 7.08 -8.81 -2.57
C ILE A 78 6.08 -8.68 -3.72
N ILE A 79 5.23 -9.70 -3.91
CA ILE A 79 4.20 -9.69 -4.96
C ILE A 79 2.85 -9.29 -4.35
N ILE A 80 2.27 -8.23 -4.88
CA ILE A 80 0.98 -7.67 -4.48
C ILE A 80 -0.02 -7.98 -5.58
N ASP A 81 -1.18 -8.53 -5.22
CA ASP A 81 -2.31 -8.63 -6.16
C ASP A 81 -2.86 -7.22 -6.42
N SER A 82 -2.99 -6.85 -7.70
CA SER A 82 -3.53 -5.55 -8.12
C SER A 82 -4.90 -5.23 -7.51
N SER A 83 -5.72 -6.25 -7.21
CA SER A 83 -7.04 -6.08 -6.59
C SER A 83 -6.97 -5.61 -5.13
N ASN A 84 -5.82 -5.79 -4.47
CA ASN A 84 -5.60 -5.33 -3.10
C ASN A 84 -4.94 -3.93 -3.06
N LEU A 85 -4.53 -3.35 -4.19
CA LEU A 85 -3.89 -2.03 -4.18
C LEU A 85 -4.84 -0.97 -3.63
N TRP A 86 -4.33 -0.09 -2.77
CA TRP A 86 -5.10 0.96 -2.12
C TRP A 86 -5.95 1.82 -3.08
N ASN A 87 -5.47 2.07 -4.29
CA ASN A 87 -6.16 2.84 -5.32
C ASN A 87 -7.11 2.01 -6.23
N LYS A 88 -7.29 0.72 -5.93
CA LYS A 88 -8.15 -0.23 -6.67
C LYS A 88 -9.22 -0.86 -5.80
N VAL A 89 -9.15 -0.70 -4.48
CA VAL A 89 -10.17 -1.20 -3.56
C VAL A 89 -11.30 -0.17 -3.52
N ASP A 90 -12.26 -0.31 -4.42
CA ASP A 90 -13.46 0.52 -4.48
C ASP A 90 -14.48 0.06 -3.43
N ALA A 91 -14.85 0.97 -2.53
CA ALA A 91 -15.49 0.60 -1.30
C ALA A 91 -16.98 0.88 -1.26
N ARG A 92 -17.73 -0.21 -1.29
CA ARG A 92 -18.88 -0.35 -0.41
C ARG A 92 -18.70 -1.65 0.34
N LEU A 93 -18.43 -1.58 1.63
CA LEU A 93 -18.50 -2.76 2.49
C LEU A 93 -19.89 -2.86 3.08
N ARG A 94 -20.60 -3.95 2.79
CA ARG A 94 -21.86 -4.29 3.47
C ARG A 94 -21.58 -4.75 4.91
N PRO A 95 -22.59 -4.75 5.79
CA PRO A 95 -22.44 -5.27 7.15
C PRO A 95 -21.81 -6.66 7.17
N GLY A 96 -20.73 -6.82 7.92
CA GLY A 96 -19.99 -8.07 8.07
C GLY A 96 -18.93 -8.34 7.01
N GLU A 97 -18.92 -7.62 5.88
CA GLU A 97 -17.88 -7.75 4.85
C GLU A 97 -16.54 -7.17 5.30
N SER A 98 -15.46 -7.74 4.76
CA SER A 98 -14.11 -7.20 4.89
C SER A 98 -13.39 -7.22 3.54
N CYS A 99 -12.37 -6.37 3.44
CA CYS A 99 -11.42 -6.36 2.34
C CYS A 99 -10.01 -6.21 2.88
N VAL A 100 -9.04 -6.67 2.09
CA VAL A 100 -7.62 -6.50 2.39
C VAL A 100 -7.06 -5.42 1.47
N VAL A 101 -6.36 -4.46 2.05
CA VAL A 101 -5.71 -3.37 1.32
C VAL A 101 -4.20 -3.45 1.52
N ALA A 102 -3.46 -3.39 0.42
CA ALA A 102 -2.02 -3.27 0.39
C ALA A 102 -1.62 -1.80 0.28
N LEU A 103 -0.97 -1.31 1.33
CA LEU A 103 -0.37 0.01 1.43
C LEU A 103 1.12 -0.11 1.08
N ILE A 104 1.60 0.78 0.23
CA ILE A 104 2.99 0.80 -0.23
C ILE A 104 3.56 2.18 0.09
N PHE A 105 4.68 2.23 0.78
CA PHE A 105 5.41 3.46 1.06
C PHE A 105 6.84 3.33 0.55
N VAL A 106 7.45 4.45 0.16
CA VAL A 106 8.89 4.54 -0.10
C VAL A 106 9.52 5.28 1.05
N VAL A 107 10.38 4.59 1.80
CA VAL A 107 11.01 5.12 3.02
C VAL A 107 12.52 4.92 2.96
N PRO A 108 13.33 5.74 3.66
CA PRO A 108 14.77 5.52 3.74
C PRO A 108 15.09 4.12 4.26
N LYS A 109 16.20 3.54 3.81
CA LYS A 109 16.69 2.27 4.37
C LYS A 109 16.95 2.43 5.87
N ASP A 110 16.68 1.35 6.61
CA ASP A 110 16.92 1.23 8.05
C ASP A 110 16.17 2.24 8.94
N VAL A 111 15.15 2.92 8.39
CA VAL A 111 14.37 3.89 9.16
C VAL A 111 13.48 3.20 10.19
N GLU A 112 13.47 3.74 11.42
CA GLU A 112 12.57 3.29 12.47
C GLU A 112 11.17 3.87 12.27
N ILE A 113 10.19 2.98 12.07
CA ILE A 113 8.77 3.36 11.99
C ILE A 113 8.21 3.54 13.40
N ARG A 114 7.65 4.72 13.68
CA ARG A 114 7.05 5.03 15.00
C ARG A 114 5.56 4.75 15.04
N TYR A 115 4.83 5.22 14.05
CA TYR A 115 3.39 5.02 13.93
C TYR A 115 2.93 5.20 12.49
N ILE A 116 1.72 4.72 12.24
CA ILE A 116 1.02 4.88 10.97
C ILE A 116 -0.20 5.74 11.25
N LEU A 117 -0.31 6.83 10.51
CA LEU A 117 -1.39 7.78 10.62
C LEU A 117 -2.42 7.48 9.53
N PHE A 118 -3.68 7.53 9.93
CA PHE A 118 -4.85 7.28 9.09
C PHE A 118 -5.80 8.47 9.29
N GLU A 119 -6.00 9.28 8.25
CA GLU A 119 -6.84 10.47 8.26
C GLU A 119 -7.99 10.32 7.24
N ASN A 120 -9.17 10.86 7.57
CA ASN A 120 -10.30 11.01 6.64
C ASN A 120 -10.78 9.75 5.88
N ILE A 121 -10.52 8.55 6.40
CA ILE A 121 -10.77 7.28 5.69
C ILE A 121 -12.25 6.91 5.57
N LEU A 122 -13.10 7.45 6.45
CA LEU A 122 -14.52 7.15 6.51
C LEU A 122 -15.33 8.34 6.03
N THR A 123 -16.26 8.09 5.11
CA THR A 123 -17.25 9.06 4.61
C THR A 123 -18.67 8.55 4.79
#